data_AF-A0AAV1UDP8-F1
#
_entry.id   AF-A0AAV1UDP8-F1
#
_cell.length_a   1.000
_cell.length_b   1.000
_cell.length_c   1.000
_cell.angle_alpha   90.00
_cell.angle_beta   90.00
_cell.angle_gamma   90.00
#
_symmetry.space_group_name_H-M   'P 1'
#
loop_
_entity.id
_entity.type
_entity.pdbx_description
1 polymer ?
#
loop_
_entity_poly.entity_id
_entity_poly.type
_entity_poly.pdbx_seq_one_letter_code
_entity_poly.pdbx_strand_id
1 'polypeptide(L)'
;MGIHAVSVMLEALNRDAQHATIAKFIQNELDAEREKVALLHQQGSQQAELLREQGAQQFELLRQQQAAAGGSMHSRRPEALKIDISKRRHKGASHRRRDMRVAFAQSNLAGRAKTWALGLKLHDPYAFGSLEVFKSRLRQTLSSTRGLED
;
A
#
# COMPACT_ATOMS: atom_id res chain seq x y z
N MET A 1 12.05 -17.30 38.18
CA MET A 1 12.54 -18.64 38.58
C MET A 1 13.08 -19.47 37.40
N GLY A 2 12.55 -19.39 36.17
CA GLY A 2 12.92 -20.32 35.09
C GLY A 2 14.31 -20.16 34.46
N ILE A 3 14.78 -18.93 34.21
CA ILE A 3 16.03 -18.70 33.47
C ILE A 3 17.26 -19.23 34.23
N HIS A 4 17.32 -19.00 35.55
CA HIS A 4 18.41 -19.52 36.37
C HIS A 4 18.40 -21.06 36.47
N ALA A 5 17.22 -21.69 36.50
CA ALA A 5 17.13 -23.14 36.50
C ALA A 5 17.65 -23.75 35.18
N VAL A 6 17.33 -23.14 34.04
CA VAL A 6 17.81 -23.60 32.72
C VAL A 6 19.32 -23.43 32.59
N SER A 7 19.89 -22.32 33.06
CA SER A 7 21.36 -22.15 33.09
C SER A 7 22.05 -23.24 33.90
N VAL A 8 21.57 -23.52 35.12
CA VAL A 8 22.17 -24.55 35.98
C VAL A 8 22.05 -25.95 35.35
N MET A 9 20.93 -26.26 34.70
CA MET A 9 20.74 -27.54 34.00
C MET A 9 21.66 -27.70 32.79
N LEU A 10 21.91 -26.61 32.04
CA LEU A 10 22.84 -26.64 30.91
C LEU A 10 24.28 -26.76 31.40
N GLU A 11 24.68 -26.02 32.42
CA GLU A 11 26.04 -26.06 32.99
C GLU A 11 26.40 -27.44 33.57
N ALA A 12 25.41 -28.22 34.02
CA ALA A 12 25.60 -29.60 34.48
C ALA A 12 25.91 -30.60 33.34
N LEU A 13 25.67 -30.24 32.08
CA LEU A 13 25.96 -31.07 30.91
C LEU A 13 27.39 -30.83 30.40
N ASN A 14 27.98 -31.85 29.78
CA ASN A 14 29.22 -31.64 29.02
C ASN A 14 28.96 -30.76 27.78
N ARG A 15 30.02 -30.15 27.25
CA ARG A 15 29.94 -29.14 26.18
C ARG A 15 29.21 -29.65 24.92
N ASP A 16 29.42 -30.91 24.56
CA ASP A 16 28.77 -31.51 23.39
C ASP A 16 27.27 -31.73 23.60
N ALA A 17 26.89 -32.19 24.80
CA ALA A 17 25.50 -32.34 25.20
C ALA A 17 24.77 -30.99 25.34
N GLN A 18 25.46 -29.94 25.80
CA GLN A 18 24.92 -28.56 25.81
C GLN A 18 24.63 -28.09 24.38
N HIS A 19 25.61 -28.20 23.48
CA HIS A 19 25.46 -27.78 22.08
C HIS A 19 24.33 -28.56 21.39
N ALA A 20 24.24 -29.88 21.61
CA ALA A 20 23.18 -30.70 21.05
C ALA A 20 21.78 -30.29 21.57
N THR A 21 21.68 -29.95 22.85
CA THR A 21 20.42 -29.50 23.47
C THR A 21 19.98 -28.15 22.90
N ILE A 22 20.90 -27.19 22.79
CA ILE A 22 20.63 -25.87 22.20
C ILE A 22 20.25 -26.00 20.73
N ALA A 23 20.98 -26.81 19.95
CA ALA A 23 20.69 -27.02 18.54
C ALA A 23 19.31 -27.66 18.32
N LYS A 24 18.95 -28.67 19.12
CA LYS A 24 17.61 -29.28 19.08
C LYS A 24 16.51 -28.27 19.39
N PHE A 25 16.71 -27.42 20.39
CA PHE A 25 15.75 -26.38 20.73
C PHE A 25 15.55 -25.41 19.56
N ILE A 26 16.64 -24.89 18.99
CA ILE A 26 16.58 -23.97 17.84
C ILE A 26 15.88 -24.63 16.65
N GLN A 27 16.18 -25.90 16.37
CA GLN A 27 15.57 -26.64 15.27
C GLN A 27 14.06 -26.81 15.48
N ASN A 28 13.63 -27.20 16.68
CA ASN A 28 12.22 -27.37 17.00
C ASN A 28 11.44 -26.06 16.86
N GLU A 29 11.99 -24.96 17.38
CA GLU A 29 11.36 -23.63 17.26
C GLU A 29 11.29 -23.17 15.80
N LEU A 30 12.35 -23.40 15.03
CA LEU A 30 12.38 -23.07 13.61
C LEU A 30 11.34 -23.87 12.81
N ASP A 31 11.19 -25.16 13.10
CA ASP A 31 10.22 -26.01 12.43
C ASP A 31 8.78 -25.63 12.81
N ALA A 32 8.52 -25.29 14.06
CA ALA A 32 7.22 -24.78 14.50
C ALA A 32 6.85 -23.46 13.79
N GLU A 33 7.79 -22.53 13.65
CA GLU A 33 7.55 -21.27 12.92
C GLU A 33 7.35 -21.51 11.42
N ARG A 34 8.09 -22.44 10.82
CA ARG A 34 7.89 -22.84 9.41
C ARG A 34 6.49 -23.41 9.17
N GLU A 35 6.00 -24.24 10.09
CA GLU A 35 4.66 -24.80 10.01
C GLU A 35 3.60 -23.70 10.10
N LYS A 36 3.75 -22.74 11.02
CA LYS A 36 2.85 -21.57 11.11
C LYS A 36 2.86 -20.73 9.84
N VAL A 37 4.03 -20.46 9.27
CA VAL A 37 4.16 -19.70 8.02
C VAL A 37 3.51 -20.47 6.86
N ALA A 38 3.69 -21.78 6.78
CA ALA A 38 3.05 -22.61 5.77
C ALA A 38 1.51 -22.55 5.87
N LEU A 39 0.97 -22.61 7.09
CA LEU A 39 -0.47 -22.49 7.34
C LEU A 39 -1.01 -21.11 6.91
N LEU A 40 -0.34 -20.03 7.32
CA LEU A 40 -0.74 -18.67 6.94
C LEU A 40 -0.67 -18.46 5.42
N HIS A 41 0.36 -19.00 4.78
CA HIS A 41 0.49 -18.93 3.33
C HIS A 41 -0.63 -19.69 2.62
N GLN A 42 -0.96 -20.90 3.09
CA GLN A 42 -2.06 -21.69 2.54
C GLN A 42 -3.41 -20.96 2.69
N GLN A 43 -3.67 -20.39 3.86
CA GLN A 43 -4.90 -19.62 4.09
C GLN A 43 -4.96 -18.38 3.19
N GLY A 44 -3.85 -17.64 3.09
CA GLY A 44 -3.75 -16.47 2.22
C GLY A 44 -3.90 -16.82 0.74
N SER A 45 -3.33 -17.95 0.30
CA SER A 45 -3.45 -18.40 -1.09
C SER A 45 -4.89 -18.78 -1.44
N GLN A 46 -5.60 -19.47 -0.55
CA GLN A 46 -7.02 -19.82 -0.76
C GLN A 46 -7.88 -18.56 -0.87
N GLN A 47 -7.66 -17.56 -0.01
CA GLN A 47 -8.41 -16.31 -0.06
C GLN A 47 -8.09 -15.51 -1.34
N ALA A 48 -6.81 -15.45 -1.72
CA ALA A 48 -6.39 -14.77 -2.94
C ALA A 48 -6.93 -15.45 -4.21
N GLU A 49 -7.03 -16.78 -4.21
CA GLU A 49 -7.60 -17.56 -5.31
C GLU A 49 -9.10 -17.30 -5.46
N LEU A 50 -9.85 -17.30 -4.35
CA LEU A 50 -11.28 -16.99 -4.36
C LEU A 50 -11.58 -15.58 -4.90
N LEU A 51 -10.77 -14.59 -4.51
CA LEU A 51 -10.88 -13.22 -5.05
C LEU A 51 -10.52 -13.16 -6.54
N ARG A 52 -9.49 -13.90 -6.96
CA ARG A 52 -9.06 -13.98 -8.36
C ARG A 52 -10.15 -14.60 -9.24
N GLU A 53 -10.76 -15.68 -8.78
CA GLU A 53 -11.85 -16.35 -9.48
C GLU A 53 -13.09 -15.47 -9.60
N GLN A 54 -13.47 -14.77 -8.52
CA GLN A 54 -14.58 -13.83 -8.56
C GLN A 54 -14.32 -12.70 -9.58
N GLY A 55 -13.10 -12.16 -9.61
CA GLY A 55 -12.70 -11.16 -10.60
C GLY A 55 -12.71 -11.71 -12.04
N ALA A 56 -12.24 -12.94 -12.24
CA ALA A 56 -12.24 -13.60 -13.55
C ALA A 56 -13.68 -13.81 -14.06
N GLN A 57 -14.60 -14.23 -13.21
CA GLN A 57 -16.02 -14.40 -13.57
C GLN A 57 -16.67 -13.08 -13.98
N GLN A 58 -16.40 -11.98 -13.24
CA GLN A 58 -16.92 -10.66 -13.61
C GLN A 58 -16.37 -10.19 -14.96
N PHE A 59 -15.08 -10.42 -15.21
CA PHE A 59 -14.44 -10.05 -16.47
C PHE A 59 -15.01 -10.86 -17.64
N GLU A 60 -15.25 -12.15 -17.43
CA GLU A 60 -15.83 -13.04 -18.42
C GLU A 60 -17.28 -12.66 -18.78
N LEU A 61 -18.09 -12.27 -17.78
CA LEU A 61 -19.43 -11.73 -18.00
C LEU A 61 -19.41 -10.44 -18.85
N LEU A 62 -18.46 -9.55 -18.57
CA LEU A 62 -18.29 -8.31 -19.34
C LEU A 62 -17.87 -8.60 -20.80
N ARG A 63 -16.98 -9.58 -20.99
CA ARG A 63 -16.55 -10.05 -22.32
C ARG A 63 -17.72 -10.58 -23.13
N GLN A 64 -18.57 -11.41 -22.53
CA GLN A 64 -19.74 -11.99 -23.19
C GLN A 64 -20.79 -10.93 -23.57
N GLN A 65 -21.02 -9.93 -22.72
CA GLN A 65 -21.91 -8.81 -23.07
C GLN A 65 -21.40 -8.03 -24.29
N GLN A 66 -20.10 -7.81 -24.41
CA GLN A 66 -19.51 -7.15 -25.59
C GLN A 66 -19.61 -8.02 -26.85
N ALA A 67 -19.47 -9.34 -26.71
CA ALA A 67 -19.62 -10.28 -27.82
C ALA A 67 -21.08 -10.39 -28.30
N ALA A 68 -22.06 -10.39 -27.38
CA ALA A 68 -23.49 -10.45 -27.70
C ALA A 68 -24.01 -9.17 -28.38
N ALA A 69 -23.37 -8.02 -28.15
CA ALA A 69 -23.67 -6.76 -28.83
C ALA A 69 -23.05 -6.66 -30.24
N GLY A 70 -22.25 -7.65 -30.68
CA GLY A 70 -21.45 -7.62 -31.91
C GLY A 70 -22.13 -8.12 -33.18
N GLY A 71 -23.44 -8.36 -33.17
CA GLY A 71 -24.22 -8.83 -34.32
C GLY A 71 -24.83 -7.73 -35.17
N SER A 72 -24.15 -6.59 -35.43
CA SER A 72 -24.64 -5.63 -36.42
C SER A 72 -23.51 -4.83 -37.08
N MET A 73 -23.22 -5.26 -38.31
CA MET A 73 -22.58 -4.56 -39.43
C MET A 73 -21.75 -3.29 -39.15
N HIS A 74 -20.43 -3.43 -39.19
CA HIS A 74 -19.58 -2.96 -40.30
C HIS A 74 -18.13 -2.74 -39.83
N SER A 75 -17.23 -3.27 -40.66
CA SER A 75 -15.82 -2.88 -40.79
C SER A 75 -15.51 -1.46 -40.28
N ARG A 76 -14.69 -1.38 -39.22
CA ARG A 76 -13.69 -0.31 -39.12
C ARG A 76 -12.62 -0.67 -38.09
N ARG A 77 -11.49 -1.10 -38.62
CA ARG A 77 -10.12 -0.86 -38.12
C ARG A 77 -10.08 0.29 -37.08
N PRO A 78 -9.47 0.10 -35.90
CA PRO A 78 -9.34 1.17 -34.91
C PRO A 78 -8.24 2.15 -35.36
N GLU A 79 -8.51 2.94 -36.40
CA GLU A 79 -7.77 4.17 -36.62
C GLU A 79 -8.43 5.30 -35.84
N ALA A 80 -7.68 5.78 -34.84
CA ALA A 80 -7.81 7.08 -34.22
C ALA A 80 -9.25 7.48 -33.88
N LEU A 81 -9.71 7.04 -32.70
CA LEU A 81 -10.75 7.74 -31.97
C LEU A 81 -10.20 9.13 -31.60
N LYS A 82 -10.26 10.09 -32.55
CA LYS A 82 -10.12 11.51 -32.26
C LYS A 82 -11.32 11.90 -31.42
N ILE A 83 -11.22 11.66 -30.12
CA ILE A 83 -12.18 12.13 -29.15
C ILE A 83 -12.18 13.65 -29.25
N ASP A 84 -13.26 14.22 -29.77
CA ASP A 84 -13.46 15.65 -29.80
C ASP A 84 -13.77 16.12 -28.36
N ILE A 85 -12.71 16.50 -27.63
CA ILE A 85 -12.75 16.93 -26.22
C ILE A 85 -13.33 18.36 -26.10
N SER A 86 -13.73 19.00 -27.21
CA SER A 86 -13.92 20.44 -27.27
C SER A 86 -15.25 20.96 -26.70
N LYS A 87 -16.16 20.10 -26.21
CA LYS A 87 -17.49 20.56 -25.75
C LYS A 87 -17.95 20.15 -24.35
N ARG A 88 -17.12 19.48 -23.54
CA ARG A 88 -17.51 19.15 -22.15
C ARG A 88 -16.63 19.83 -21.10
N ARG A 89 -17.16 20.97 -20.65
CA ARG A 89 -17.05 21.51 -19.27
C ARG A 89 -15.80 22.33 -18.93
N HIS A 90 -15.71 23.53 -19.50
CA HIS A 90 -14.82 24.61 -19.06
C HIS A 90 -15.13 25.20 -17.66
N LYS A 91 -16.19 24.79 -16.95
CA LYS A 91 -16.50 25.32 -15.61
C LYS A 91 -16.16 24.41 -14.41
N GLY A 92 -15.84 23.13 -14.62
CA GLY A 92 -15.54 22.18 -13.52
C GLY A 92 -14.16 21.51 -13.57
N ALA A 93 -13.49 21.53 -14.73
CA ALA A 93 -12.20 20.87 -14.92
C ALA A 93 -11.06 21.55 -14.16
N SER A 94 -11.15 22.86 -13.90
CA SER A 94 -10.11 23.63 -13.23
C SER A 94 -10.02 23.34 -11.73
N HIS A 95 -11.16 23.13 -11.04
CA HIS A 95 -11.15 22.74 -9.63
C HIS A 95 -10.67 21.30 -9.47
N ARG A 96 -11.25 20.36 -10.23
CA ARG A 96 -10.86 18.94 -10.18
C ARG A 96 -9.37 18.71 -10.52
N ARG A 97 -8.81 19.45 -11.49
CA ARG A 97 -7.36 19.39 -11.78
C ARG A 97 -6.50 20.01 -10.67
N ARG A 98 -6.97 21.07 -10.01
CA ARG A 98 -6.25 21.69 -8.88
C ARG A 98 -6.16 20.73 -7.70
N ASP A 99 -7.27 20.07 -7.37
CA ASP A 99 -7.34 19.13 -6.25
C ASP A 99 -6.50 17.87 -6.52
N MET A 100 -6.48 17.37 -7.76
CA MET A 100 -5.65 16.23 -8.14
C MET A 100 -4.15 16.49 -7.97
N ARG A 101 -3.67 17.70 -8.30
CA ARG A 101 -2.23 18.05 -8.16
C ARG A 101 -1.81 18.12 -6.70
N VAL A 102 -2.67 18.66 -5.84
CA VAL A 102 -2.42 18.72 -4.38
C VAL A 102 -2.43 17.32 -3.79
N ALA A 103 -3.42 16.50 -4.13
CA ALA A 103 -3.51 15.11 -3.66
C ALA A 103 -2.27 14.29 -4.07
N PHE A 104 -1.81 14.45 -5.32
CA PHE A 104 -0.59 13.82 -5.81
C PHE A 104 0.66 14.33 -5.07
N ALA A 105 0.77 15.64 -4.83
CA ALA A 105 1.90 16.16 -4.05
C ALA A 105 1.90 15.65 -2.59
N GLN A 106 0.72 15.52 -1.99
CA GLN A 106 0.55 14.97 -0.64
C GLN A 106 0.92 13.48 -0.55
N SER A 107 0.62 12.68 -1.58
CA SER A 107 0.97 11.25 -1.58
C SER A 107 2.48 11.01 -1.60
N ASN A 108 3.25 11.99 -2.09
CA ASN A 108 4.72 11.93 -2.12
C ASN A 108 5.38 12.38 -0.80
N LEU A 109 4.60 12.84 0.19
CA LEU A 109 5.15 13.22 1.49
C LEU A 109 5.49 11.98 2.33
N ALA A 110 6.59 12.07 3.08
CA ALA A 110 7.02 11.05 4.02
C ALA A 110 7.35 11.65 5.40
N GLY A 111 7.37 10.80 6.42
CA GLY A 111 7.78 11.15 7.78
C GLY A 111 7.05 12.38 8.35
N ARG A 112 7.81 13.31 8.93
CA ARG A 112 7.28 14.52 9.61
C ARG A 112 6.42 15.40 8.69
N ALA A 113 6.74 15.47 7.40
CA ALA A 113 5.96 16.25 6.44
C ALA A 113 4.58 15.65 6.18
N LYS A 114 4.46 14.31 6.19
CA LYS A 114 3.17 13.62 6.04
C LYS A 114 2.28 13.84 7.27
N THR A 115 2.85 13.71 8.48
CA THR A 115 2.14 13.97 9.74
C THR A 115 1.67 15.42 9.83
N TRP A 116 2.51 16.38 9.44
CA TRP A 116 2.15 17.80 9.38
C TRP A 116 0.97 18.06 8.43
N ALA A 117 1.02 17.51 7.21
CA ALA A 117 -0.04 17.70 6.23
C ALA A 117 -1.38 17.08 6.68
N LEU A 118 -1.32 15.94 7.38
CA LEU A 118 -2.50 15.31 7.97
C LEU A 118 -3.08 16.15 9.11
N GLY A 119 -2.25 16.66 10.01
CA GLY A 119 -2.69 17.53 11.11
C GLY A 119 -3.42 18.77 10.61
N LEU A 120 -2.89 19.44 9.58
CA LEU A 120 -3.56 20.60 8.98
C LEU A 120 -4.91 20.24 8.35
N LYS A 121 -5.02 19.07 7.71
CA LYS A 121 -6.25 18.64 7.04
C LYS A 121 -7.35 18.24 8.02
N LEU A 122 -6.99 17.79 9.22
CA LEU A 122 -7.94 17.51 10.31
C LEU A 122 -8.61 18.78 10.82
N HIS A 123 -7.89 19.90 10.84
CA HIS A 123 -8.43 21.20 11.26
C HIS A 123 -9.13 21.95 10.12
N ASP A 124 -8.64 21.86 8.89
CA ASP A 124 -9.25 22.48 7.71
C ASP A 124 -9.15 21.55 6.48
N PRO A 125 -10.29 20.98 6.02
CA PRO A 125 -10.33 20.13 4.83
C PRO A 125 -9.85 20.81 3.54
N TYR A 126 -9.86 22.15 3.50
CA TYR A 126 -9.47 22.98 2.35
C TYR A 126 -8.15 23.74 2.58
N ALA A 127 -7.35 23.32 3.57
CA ALA A 127 -6.07 23.94 3.93
C ALA A 127 -5.09 24.12 2.75
N PHE A 128 -5.26 23.33 1.70
CA PHE A 128 -4.44 23.32 0.49
C PHE A 128 -5.27 23.59 -0.77
N GLY A 129 -5.91 24.77 -0.85
CA GLY A 129 -6.74 25.17 -1.99
C GLY A 129 -6.02 25.29 -3.35
N SER A 130 -4.69 25.23 -3.37
CA SER A 130 -3.91 25.11 -4.61
C SER A 130 -2.51 24.52 -4.36
N LEU A 131 -1.86 24.06 -5.44
CA LEU A 131 -0.49 23.55 -5.37
C LEU A 131 0.50 24.63 -4.90
N GLU A 132 0.29 25.90 -5.28
CA GLU A 132 1.17 27.00 -4.88
C GLU A 132 1.02 27.31 -3.39
N VAL A 133 -0.21 27.27 -2.86
CA VAL A 133 -0.46 27.39 -1.41
C VAL A 133 0.19 26.24 -0.66
N PHE A 134 0.06 25.00 -1.18
CA PHE A 134 0.73 23.82 -0.62
C PHE A 134 2.25 23.98 -0.56
N LYS A 135 2.88 24.36 -1.68
CA LYS A 135 4.35 24.57 -1.75
C LYS A 135 4.83 25.68 -0.82
N SER A 136 4.10 26.79 -0.75
CA SER A 136 4.47 27.92 0.11
C SER A 136 4.35 27.57 1.59
N ARG A 137 3.27 26.90 2.00
CA ARG A 137 3.12 26.39 3.38
C ARG A 137 4.20 25.37 3.73
N LEU A 138 4.49 24.43 2.82
CA LEU A 138 5.53 23.42 3.04
C LEU A 138 6.91 24.08 3.21
N ARG A 139 7.26 25.06 2.37
CA ARG A 139 8.50 25.82 2.50
C ARG A 139 8.54 26.60 3.81
N GLN A 140 7.48 27.29 4.20
CA GLN A 140 7.42 28.00 5.48
C GLN A 140 7.64 27.06 6.67
N THR A 141 7.00 25.88 6.68
CA THR A 141 7.18 24.90 7.74
C THR A 141 8.62 24.37 7.80
N LEU A 142 9.21 24.05 6.64
CA LEU A 142 10.59 23.55 6.57
C LEU A 142 11.65 24.62 6.84
N SER A 143 11.38 25.89 6.49
CA SER A 143 12.25 27.03 6.79
C SER A 143 12.14 27.47 8.24
N SER A 144 10.97 27.38 8.86
CA SER A 144 10.78 27.66 10.29
C SER A 144 11.56 26.67 11.17
N THR A 145 11.70 25.41 10.72
CA THR A 145 12.52 24.41 11.40
C THR A 145 14.04 24.61 11.25
N ARG A 146 14.51 25.60 10.46
CA ARG A 146 15.94 25.95 10.33
C ARG A 146 16.36 27.18 11.15
N GLY A 147 15.44 27.78 11.93
CA GLY A 147 15.69 29.01 12.69
C GLY A 147 15.73 28.83 14.21
N LEU A 148 15.97 27.62 14.73
CA LEU A 148 16.09 27.33 16.16
C LEU A 148 17.45 26.66 16.47
N GLU A 149 18.50 27.15 15.82
CA GLU A 149 19.89 26.88 16.17
C GLU A 149 20.67 28.20 16.08
N ASP A 150 20.39 29.11 17.01
CA ASP A 150 21.29 30.19 17.46
C ASP A 150 21.03 30.44 18.96
#